data_AF-A0A397PMQ0-F1
#
_entry.id   AF-A0A397PMQ0-F1
#
_cell.length_a   1.000
_cell.length_b   1.000
_cell.length_c   1.000
_cell.angle_alpha   90.00
_cell.angle_beta   90.00
_cell.angle_gamma   90.00
#
_symmetry.space_group_name_H-M   'P 1'
#
loop_
_entity.id
_entity.type
_entity.pdbx_description
1 polymer ?
#
loop_
_entity_poly.entity_id
_entity_poly.type
_entity_poly.pdbx_seq_one_letter_code
_entity_poly.pdbx_strand_id
1 'polypeptide(L)'
;MKLFRIIAGAQNGRVFANLGALVGLSEEATAKCVECLGQPLVDALGRRTSDRQGVIDLLDLFSARRYDRFLTTTQIFGHPRSASEGQRILDFLIGDRETLEHIIRTQQEKFELERTTVEALLPYVAIMVMGAMEHRLREPFFEIVKKLDDPELVKQAERNPFVTLAELLRARLGTSREEPVEADAQGEASEVSLQRTSEPGDLIDKLVSEGGSQHAA
;
A
#
# COMPACT_ATOMS: atom_id res chain seq x y z
N MET A 1 -1.32 -7.36 -21.36
CA MET A 1 -1.68 -8.66 -20.75
C MET A 1 -0.56 -9.43 -20.01
N LYS A 2 0.67 -8.91 -19.81
CA LYS A 2 1.66 -9.55 -18.90
C LYS A 2 1.46 -9.16 -17.43
N LEU A 3 1.11 -7.91 -17.17
CA LEU A 3 0.90 -7.38 -15.81
C LEU A 3 -0.26 -8.09 -15.10
N PHE A 4 -1.39 -8.23 -15.79
CA PHE A 4 -2.56 -8.94 -15.27
C PHE A 4 -2.23 -10.39 -14.89
N ARG A 5 -1.35 -11.09 -15.63
CA ARG A 5 -0.93 -12.46 -15.27
C ARG A 5 -0.11 -12.50 -13.98
N ILE A 6 0.73 -11.50 -13.73
CA ILE A 6 1.48 -11.38 -12.47
C ILE A 6 0.50 -11.17 -11.31
N ILE A 7 -0.48 -10.28 -11.49
CA ILE A 7 -1.54 -10.05 -10.51
C ILE A 7 -2.33 -11.34 -10.30
N ALA A 8 -2.83 -11.98 -11.36
CA ALA A 8 -3.62 -13.21 -11.26
C ALA A 8 -2.87 -14.36 -10.55
N GLY A 9 -1.55 -14.44 -10.69
CA GLY A 9 -0.73 -15.42 -9.97
C GLY A 9 -0.44 -15.07 -8.50
N ALA A 10 -0.76 -13.85 -8.06
CA ALA A 10 -0.54 -13.38 -6.70
C ALA A 10 -1.34 -14.20 -5.68
N GLN A 11 -0.83 -14.27 -4.45
CA GLN A 11 -1.46 -14.99 -3.34
C GLN A 11 -1.86 -16.44 -3.69
N ASN A 12 -0.98 -17.16 -4.41
CA ASN A 12 -1.22 -18.51 -4.91
C ASN A 12 -2.46 -18.63 -5.80
N GLY A 13 -2.71 -17.61 -6.63
CA GLY A 13 -3.86 -17.58 -7.54
C GLY A 13 -5.17 -17.11 -6.91
N ARG A 14 -5.16 -16.70 -5.62
CA ARG A 14 -6.39 -16.36 -4.88
C ARG A 14 -6.66 -14.86 -4.74
N VAL A 15 -5.85 -14.02 -5.38
CA VAL A 15 -5.92 -12.56 -5.17
C VAL A 15 -7.32 -11.99 -5.48
N PHE A 16 -7.98 -12.47 -6.54
CA PHE A 16 -9.28 -11.96 -6.94
C PHE A 16 -10.41 -12.45 -6.04
N ALA A 17 -10.32 -13.69 -5.55
CA ALA A 17 -11.27 -14.20 -4.56
C ALA A 17 -11.14 -13.41 -3.24
N ASN A 18 -9.92 -13.13 -2.80
CA ASN A 18 -9.66 -12.39 -1.56
C ASN A 18 -10.08 -10.92 -1.67
N LEU A 19 -9.85 -10.27 -2.81
CA LEU A 19 -10.30 -8.91 -3.06
C LEU A 19 -11.82 -8.83 -3.23
N GLY A 20 -12.43 -9.77 -3.96
CA GLY A 20 -13.87 -9.82 -4.20
C GLY A 20 -14.67 -9.97 -2.90
N ALA A 21 -14.13 -10.70 -1.93
CA ALA A 21 -14.72 -10.85 -0.60
C ALA A 21 -14.90 -9.51 0.15
N LEU A 22 -14.09 -8.48 -0.13
CA LEU A 22 -14.22 -7.15 0.47
C LEU A 22 -15.51 -6.44 0.06
N VAL A 23 -15.94 -6.67 -1.19
CA VAL A 23 -17.01 -5.90 -1.85
C VAL A 23 -18.18 -6.76 -2.31
N GLY A 24 -18.18 -8.05 -1.97
CA GLY A 24 -19.24 -9.00 -2.33
C GLY A 24 -19.26 -9.41 -3.81
N LEU A 25 -18.13 -9.32 -4.51
CA LEU A 25 -18.01 -9.72 -5.92
C LEU A 25 -17.48 -11.15 -6.07
N SER A 26 -17.88 -11.83 -7.15
CA SER A 26 -17.29 -13.12 -7.52
C SER A 26 -15.85 -12.95 -7.96
N GLU A 27 -15.07 -14.04 -7.94
CA GLU A 27 -13.68 -14.03 -8.41
C GLU A 27 -13.57 -13.56 -9.86
N GLU A 28 -14.43 -14.06 -10.75
CA GLU A 28 -14.45 -13.69 -12.17
C GLU A 28 -14.81 -12.21 -12.36
N ALA A 29 -15.84 -11.72 -11.65
CA ALA A 29 -16.23 -10.32 -11.72
C ALA A 29 -15.10 -9.41 -11.21
N THR A 30 -14.46 -9.80 -10.11
CA THR A 30 -13.32 -9.07 -9.55
C THR A 30 -12.14 -9.05 -10.51
N ALA A 31 -11.79 -10.18 -11.13
CA ALA A 31 -10.74 -10.25 -12.13
C ALA A 31 -10.97 -9.28 -13.30
N LYS A 32 -12.19 -9.24 -13.85
CA LYS A 32 -12.57 -8.31 -14.91
C LYS A 32 -12.51 -6.85 -14.46
N CYS A 33 -12.96 -6.56 -13.24
CA CYS A 33 -12.87 -5.21 -12.66
C CYS A 33 -11.42 -4.78 -12.51
N VAL A 34 -10.55 -5.63 -11.97
CA VAL A 34 -9.12 -5.34 -11.82
C VAL A 34 -8.45 -5.11 -13.16
N GLU A 35 -8.77 -5.91 -14.19
CA GLU A 35 -8.24 -5.70 -15.53
C GLU A 35 -8.65 -4.34 -16.10
N CYS A 36 -9.92 -3.98 -15.96
CA CYS A 36 -10.45 -2.74 -16.52
C CYS A 36 -10.07 -1.48 -15.73
N LEU A 37 -9.98 -1.57 -14.40
CA LEU A 37 -9.48 -0.51 -13.53
C LEU A 37 -7.97 -0.34 -13.66
N GLY A 38 -7.24 -1.44 -13.92
CA GLY A 38 -5.79 -1.43 -14.05
C GLY A 38 -5.30 -0.70 -15.31
N GLN A 39 -6.03 -0.77 -16.42
CA GLN A 39 -5.57 -0.16 -17.68
C GLN A 39 -5.43 1.37 -17.60
N PRO A 40 -6.42 2.14 -17.10
CA PRO A 40 -6.25 3.58 -16.90
C PRO A 40 -5.08 3.95 -15.98
N LEU A 41 -4.78 3.12 -14.98
CA LEU A 41 -3.65 3.35 -14.07
C LEU A 41 -2.31 3.11 -14.76
N VAL A 42 -2.22 2.10 -15.63
CA VAL A 42 -1.03 1.88 -16.47
C VAL A 42 -0.84 3.04 -17.45
N ASP A 43 -1.92 3.55 -18.03
CA ASP A 43 -1.86 4.69 -18.94
C ASP A 43 -1.44 5.97 -18.20
N ALA A 44 -1.98 6.19 -17.00
CA ALA A 44 -1.59 7.30 -16.12
C ALA A 44 -0.12 7.21 -15.72
N LEU A 45 0.35 6.02 -15.35
CA LEU A 45 1.77 5.79 -15.08
C LEU A 45 2.64 6.09 -16.30
N GLY A 46 2.24 5.64 -17.50
CA GLY A 46 2.98 5.91 -18.73
C GLY A 46 3.10 7.42 -19.02
N ARG A 47 2.03 8.19 -18.78
CA ARG A 47 2.07 9.65 -18.85
C ARG A 47 3.00 10.24 -17.78
N ARG A 48 2.91 9.77 -16.54
CA ARG A 48 3.73 10.24 -15.41
C ARG A 48 5.22 9.99 -15.65
N THR A 49 5.59 8.88 -16.28
CA THR A 49 6.99 8.54 -16.60
C THR A 49 7.43 8.98 -18.00
N SER A 50 6.71 9.91 -18.64
CA SER A 50 7.05 10.37 -19.99
C SER A 50 8.30 11.26 -20.03
N ASP A 51 8.67 11.85 -18.90
CA ASP A 51 9.88 12.63 -18.72
C ASP A 51 10.85 11.99 -17.71
N ARG A 52 12.05 12.58 -17.63
CA ARG A 52 13.14 12.06 -16.81
C ARG A 52 12.86 12.18 -15.31
N GLN A 53 12.18 13.25 -14.89
CA GLN A 53 11.85 13.46 -13.48
C GLN A 53 10.81 12.43 -13.04
N GLY A 54 9.78 12.20 -13.84
CA GLY A 54 8.76 11.19 -13.55
C GLY A 54 9.31 9.76 -13.47
N VAL A 55 10.36 9.44 -14.24
CA VAL A 55 11.08 8.17 -14.08
C VAL A 55 11.81 8.11 -12.74
N ILE A 56 12.49 9.18 -12.32
CA ILE A 56 13.16 9.24 -11.01
C ILE A 56 12.13 9.09 -9.89
N ASP A 57 11.01 9.83 -9.94
CA ASP A 57 9.94 9.75 -8.95
C ASP A 57 9.39 8.32 -8.82
N LEU A 58 9.22 7.61 -9.95
CA LEU A 58 8.79 6.22 -9.94
C LEU A 58 9.83 5.31 -9.26
N LEU A 59 11.11 5.48 -9.60
CA LEU A 59 12.19 4.70 -8.98
C LEU A 59 12.27 4.98 -7.48
N ASP A 60 12.03 6.22 -7.04
CA ASP A 60 11.94 6.58 -5.63
C ASP A 60 10.75 5.94 -4.93
N LEU A 61 9.61 5.89 -5.59
CA LEU A 61 8.43 5.20 -5.07
C LEU A 61 8.76 3.72 -4.80
N PHE A 62 9.35 3.02 -5.78
CA PHE A 62 9.80 1.62 -5.62
C PHE A 62 10.97 1.45 -4.64
N SER A 63 11.73 2.51 -4.39
CA SER A 63 12.82 2.51 -3.41
C SER A 63 12.30 2.65 -1.99
N ALA A 64 11.29 3.49 -1.79
CA ALA A 64 10.70 3.79 -0.49
C ALA A 64 9.96 2.58 0.08
N ARG A 65 9.32 1.77 -0.76
CA ARG A 65 8.53 0.63 -0.33
C ARG A 65 8.60 -0.54 -1.30
N ARG A 66 8.50 -1.74 -0.74
CA ARG A 66 8.40 -3.02 -1.45
C ARG A 66 6.94 -3.35 -1.74
N TYR A 67 6.43 -2.89 -2.87
CA TYR A 67 5.06 -3.13 -3.33
C TYR A 67 4.82 -4.57 -3.74
N ASP A 68 5.87 -5.29 -4.16
CA ASP A 68 5.85 -6.72 -4.42
C ASP A 68 5.30 -7.56 -3.25
N ARG A 69 5.48 -7.09 -2.00
CA ARG A 69 4.94 -7.77 -0.82
C ARG A 69 3.41 -7.79 -0.76
N PHE A 70 2.74 -6.81 -1.34
CA PHE A 70 1.28 -6.80 -1.38
C PHE A 70 0.73 -7.91 -2.29
N LEU A 71 1.50 -8.37 -3.27
CA LEU A 71 1.11 -9.52 -4.10
C LEU A 71 1.32 -10.87 -3.40
N THR A 72 2.14 -10.92 -2.35
CA THR A 72 2.44 -12.17 -1.64
C THR A 72 1.70 -12.29 -0.30
N THR A 73 1.27 -11.17 0.27
CA THR A 73 0.58 -11.13 1.56
C THR A 73 -0.94 -11.29 1.36
N THR A 74 -1.54 -12.29 2.00
CA THR A 74 -2.97 -12.63 1.83
C THR A 74 -3.93 -11.71 2.59
N GLN A 75 -3.47 -11.04 3.65
CA GLN A 75 -4.31 -10.22 4.56
C GLN A 75 -4.22 -8.71 4.29
N ILE A 76 -4.02 -8.30 3.04
CA ILE A 76 -3.84 -6.87 2.71
C ILE A 76 -5.16 -6.14 2.45
N PHE A 77 -6.20 -6.85 2.02
CA PHE A 77 -7.49 -6.25 1.66
C PHE A 77 -8.30 -5.96 2.93
N GLY A 78 -8.90 -4.77 2.99
CA GLY A 78 -9.64 -4.30 4.17
C GLY A 78 -8.78 -3.67 5.27
N HIS A 79 -7.44 -3.75 5.18
CA HIS A 79 -6.57 -3.11 6.16
C HIS A 79 -6.44 -1.59 5.87
N PRO A 80 -6.69 -0.68 6.83
CA PRO A 80 -6.65 0.77 6.60
C PRO A 80 -5.33 1.25 5.99
N ARG A 81 -4.20 0.71 6.48
CA ARG A 81 -2.86 0.99 5.95
C ARG A 81 -2.67 0.64 4.47
N SER A 82 -3.32 -0.44 3.99
CA SER A 82 -3.26 -0.81 2.58
C SER A 82 -4.11 0.16 1.74
N ALA A 83 -5.32 0.48 2.19
CA ALA A 83 -6.17 1.46 1.51
C ALA A 83 -5.48 2.83 1.41
N SER A 84 -4.88 3.33 2.49
CA SER A 84 -4.16 4.60 2.49
C SER A 84 -2.95 4.60 1.56
N GLU A 85 -2.22 3.48 1.50
CA GLU A 85 -1.09 3.35 0.59
C GLU A 85 -1.53 3.33 -0.88
N GLY A 86 -2.63 2.64 -1.18
CA GLY A 86 -3.24 2.66 -2.50
C GLY A 86 -3.71 4.06 -2.90
N GLN A 87 -4.28 4.82 -1.96
CA GLN A 87 -4.65 6.20 -2.21
C GLN A 87 -3.43 7.06 -2.55
N ARG A 88 -2.33 6.91 -1.82
CA ARG A 88 -1.06 7.61 -2.13
C ARG A 88 -0.54 7.30 -3.53
N ILE A 89 -0.67 6.05 -3.99
CA ILE A 89 -0.34 5.67 -5.37
C ILE A 89 -1.27 6.35 -6.36
N LEU A 90 -2.59 6.38 -6.10
CA LEU A 90 -3.55 7.05 -6.97
C LEU A 90 -3.24 8.54 -7.09
N ASP A 91 -2.93 9.20 -5.99
CA ASP A 91 -2.54 10.61 -5.98
C ASP A 91 -1.25 10.83 -6.79
N PHE A 92 -0.28 9.93 -6.67
CA PHE A 92 0.94 9.97 -7.49
C PHE A 92 0.67 9.78 -9.00
N LEU A 93 -0.16 8.79 -9.36
CA LEU A 93 -0.40 8.41 -10.75
C LEU A 93 -1.31 9.38 -11.48
N ILE A 94 -2.39 9.79 -10.83
CA ILE A 94 -3.48 10.54 -11.45
C ILE A 94 -3.29 12.03 -11.18
N GLY A 95 -2.93 12.41 -9.95
CA GLY A 95 -2.62 13.80 -9.57
C GLY A 95 -3.82 14.74 -9.49
N ASP A 96 -4.89 14.48 -10.23
CA ASP A 96 -6.08 15.32 -10.26
C ASP A 96 -7.39 14.55 -10.02
N ARG A 97 -8.31 15.22 -9.33
CA ARG A 97 -9.61 14.63 -8.94
C ARG A 97 -10.51 14.38 -10.15
N GLU A 98 -10.42 15.17 -11.20
CA GLU A 98 -11.31 15.07 -12.37
C GLU A 98 -11.05 13.78 -13.14
N THR A 99 -9.77 13.45 -13.39
CA THR A 99 -9.36 12.20 -14.03
C THR A 99 -9.73 10.99 -13.17
N LEU A 100 -9.54 11.07 -11.86
CA LEU A 100 -9.96 10.01 -10.93
C LEU A 100 -11.48 9.78 -11.01
N GLU A 101 -12.24 10.86 -11.01
CA GLU A 101 -13.70 10.82 -11.08
C GLU A 101 -14.19 10.28 -12.43
N HIS A 102 -13.51 10.62 -13.51
CA HIS A 102 -13.76 10.05 -14.83
C HIS A 102 -13.54 8.53 -14.84
N ILE A 103 -12.42 8.06 -14.26
CA ILE A 103 -12.14 6.62 -14.14
C ILE A 103 -13.25 5.93 -13.34
N ILE A 104 -13.67 6.48 -12.21
CA ILE A 104 -14.75 5.91 -11.39
C ILE A 104 -16.03 5.80 -12.23
N ARG A 105 -16.49 6.92 -12.82
CA ARG A 105 -17.73 6.96 -13.62
C ARG A 105 -17.74 5.95 -14.76
N THR A 106 -16.67 5.90 -15.55
CA THR A 106 -16.57 4.95 -16.68
C THR A 106 -16.72 3.49 -16.24
N GLN A 107 -16.24 3.15 -15.03
CA GLN A 107 -16.24 1.77 -14.54
C GLN A 107 -17.59 1.40 -13.91
N GLN A 108 -18.25 2.37 -13.27
CA GLN A 108 -19.65 2.21 -12.85
C GLN A 108 -20.56 1.88 -14.05
N GLU A 109 -20.45 2.67 -15.13
CA GLU A 109 -21.24 2.46 -16.35
C GLU A 109 -20.96 1.12 -17.02
N LYS A 110 -19.69 0.69 -17.02
CA LYS A 110 -19.27 -0.54 -17.71
C LYS A 110 -19.65 -1.83 -16.97
N PHE A 111 -19.66 -1.80 -15.65
CA PHE A 111 -19.84 -3.00 -14.82
C PHE A 111 -21.12 -2.97 -13.97
N GLU A 112 -21.94 -1.93 -14.12
CA GLU A 112 -23.15 -1.71 -13.31
C GLU A 112 -22.83 -1.77 -11.80
N LEU A 113 -21.68 -1.20 -11.42
CA LEU A 113 -21.21 -1.18 -10.04
C LEU A 113 -21.62 0.12 -9.35
N GLU A 114 -21.97 -0.02 -8.07
CA GLU A 114 -22.09 1.12 -7.17
C GLU A 114 -20.77 1.89 -7.07
N ARG A 115 -20.87 3.22 -7.00
CA ARG A 115 -19.71 4.11 -6.86
C ARG A 115 -18.80 3.68 -5.71
N THR A 116 -19.41 3.41 -4.56
CA THR A 116 -18.73 3.02 -3.33
C THR A 116 -17.92 1.73 -3.51
N THR A 117 -18.38 0.81 -4.35
CA THR A 117 -17.66 -0.42 -4.69
C THR A 117 -16.42 -0.12 -5.51
N VAL A 118 -16.54 0.73 -6.54
CA VAL A 118 -15.39 1.13 -7.37
C VAL A 118 -14.35 1.88 -6.53
N GLU A 119 -14.79 2.84 -5.72
CA GLU A 119 -13.94 3.60 -4.80
C GLU A 119 -13.23 2.70 -3.77
N ALA A 120 -13.93 1.69 -3.25
CA ALA A 120 -13.33 0.71 -2.33
C ALA A 120 -12.27 -0.17 -3.01
N LEU A 121 -12.45 -0.53 -4.29
CA LEU A 121 -11.52 -1.38 -5.03
C LEU A 121 -10.28 -0.62 -5.50
N LEU A 122 -10.44 0.63 -5.91
CA LEU A 122 -9.43 1.36 -6.68
C LEU A 122 -8.06 1.48 -6.00
N PRO A 123 -7.95 1.80 -4.68
CA PRO A 123 -6.67 1.83 -3.99
C PRO A 123 -5.94 0.47 -4.03
N TYR A 124 -6.67 -0.63 -3.88
CA TYR A 124 -6.07 -1.97 -3.93
C TYR A 124 -5.64 -2.34 -5.35
N VAL A 125 -6.40 -1.95 -6.36
CA VAL A 125 -6.00 -2.11 -7.77
C VAL A 125 -4.72 -1.34 -8.04
N ALA A 126 -4.59 -0.11 -7.55
CA ALA A 126 -3.38 0.69 -7.69
C ALA A 126 -2.15 0.00 -7.07
N ILE A 127 -2.29 -0.53 -5.84
CA ILE A 127 -1.22 -1.32 -5.21
C ILE A 127 -0.85 -2.54 -6.05
N MET A 128 -1.83 -3.31 -6.52
CA MET A 128 -1.56 -4.52 -7.31
C MET A 128 -0.86 -4.19 -8.63
N VAL A 129 -1.27 -3.13 -9.30
CA VAL A 129 -0.62 -2.64 -10.53
C VAL A 129 0.82 -2.26 -10.25
N MET A 130 1.08 -1.49 -9.17
CA MET A 130 2.45 -1.08 -8.82
C MET A 130 3.32 -2.25 -8.37
N GLY A 131 2.80 -3.17 -7.55
CA GLY A 131 3.51 -4.38 -7.15
C GLY A 131 3.85 -5.28 -8.34
N ALA A 132 2.93 -5.42 -9.29
CA ALA A 132 3.17 -6.20 -10.50
C ALA A 132 4.19 -5.52 -11.42
N MET A 133 4.19 -4.18 -11.44
CA MET A 133 5.16 -3.40 -12.21
C MET A 133 6.55 -3.50 -11.60
N GLU A 134 6.67 -3.33 -10.28
CA GLU A 134 7.92 -3.52 -9.54
C GLU A 134 8.49 -4.91 -9.82
N HIS A 135 7.66 -5.96 -9.67
CA HIS A 135 8.06 -7.34 -9.94
C HIS A 135 8.57 -7.52 -11.37
N ARG A 136 7.90 -6.91 -12.36
CA ARG A 136 8.28 -7.01 -13.77
C ARG A 136 9.56 -6.24 -14.10
N LEU A 137 9.80 -5.10 -13.46
CA LEU A 137 10.91 -4.20 -13.79
C LEU A 137 12.19 -4.52 -13.04
N ARG A 138 12.10 -5.19 -11.88
CA ARG A 138 13.26 -5.50 -11.03
C ARG A 138 14.40 -6.16 -11.79
N GLU A 139 14.12 -7.25 -12.50
CA GLU A 139 15.14 -8.01 -13.23
C GLU A 139 15.73 -7.21 -14.42
N PRO A 140 14.93 -6.63 -15.35
CA PRO A 140 15.47 -5.78 -16.39
C PRO A 140 16.34 -4.63 -15.89
N PHE A 141 15.98 -4.03 -14.76
CA PHE A 141 16.71 -2.91 -14.16
C PHE A 141 18.01 -3.35 -13.52
N PHE A 142 18.02 -4.50 -12.84
CA PHE A 142 19.25 -5.11 -12.35
C PHE A 142 20.22 -5.41 -13.50
N GLU A 143 19.72 -5.96 -14.62
CA GLU A 143 20.53 -6.23 -15.82
C GLU A 143 21.08 -4.96 -16.48
N ILE A 144 20.38 -3.83 -16.38
CA ILE A 144 20.93 -2.54 -16.83
C ILE A 144 22.14 -2.13 -15.97
N VAL A 145 22.04 -2.28 -14.65
CA VAL A 145 23.17 -1.94 -13.75
C VAL A 145 24.35 -2.87 -13.99
N LYS A 146 24.12 -4.17 -14.19
CA LYS A 146 25.19 -5.13 -14.51
C LYS A 146 25.99 -4.77 -15.75
N LYS A 147 25.36 -4.19 -16.77
CA LYS A 147 26.04 -3.75 -18.00
C LYS A 147 26.94 -2.53 -17.83
N LEU A 148 26.92 -1.88 -16.66
CA LEU A 148 27.82 -0.77 -16.36
C LEU A 148 29.20 -1.25 -15.88
N ASP A 149 29.37 -2.55 -15.63
CA ASP A 149 30.63 -3.19 -15.20
C ASP A 149 31.28 -2.56 -13.95
N ASP A 150 30.48 -1.95 -13.07
CA ASP A 150 30.91 -1.42 -11.78
C ASP A 150 30.51 -2.38 -10.65
N PRO A 151 31.48 -3.01 -9.95
CA PRO A 151 31.20 -4.02 -8.95
C PRO A 151 30.46 -3.48 -7.71
N GLU A 152 30.65 -2.22 -7.33
CA GLU A 152 29.96 -1.62 -6.19
C GLU A 152 28.51 -1.32 -6.53
N LEU A 153 28.25 -0.80 -7.74
CA LEU A 153 26.88 -0.55 -8.21
C LEU A 153 26.09 -1.86 -8.35
N VAL A 154 26.72 -2.93 -8.85
CA VAL A 154 26.07 -4.24 -8.96
C VAL A 154 25.67 -4.76 -7.58
N LYS A 155 26.57 -4.71 -6.59
CA LYS A 155 26.30 -5.14 -5.22
C LYS A 155 25.17 -4.32 -4.55
N GLN A 156 25.08 -3.03 -4.85
CA GLN A 156 23.98 -2.20 -4.37
C GLN A 156 22.66 -2.58 -5.06
N ALA A 157 22.69 -2.82 -6.37
CA ALA A 157 21.51 -3.16 -7.16
C ALA A 157 20.95 -4.56 -6.84
N GLU A 158 21.78 -5.49 -6.36
CA GLU A 158 21.31 -6.79 -5.81
C GLU A 158 20.33 -6.59 -4.64
N ARG A 159 20.55 -5.54 -3.82
CA ARG A 159 19.66 -5.20 -2.71
C ARG A 159 18.41 -4.50 -3.21
N ASN A 160 18.59 -3.46 -4.01
CA ASN A 160 17.50 -2.71 -4.61
C ASN A 160 17.95 -2.01 -5.90
N PRO A 161 17.60 -2.52 -7.09
CA PRO A 161 18.04 -1.92 -8.35
C PRO A 161 17.37 -0.56 -8.61
N PHE A 162 16.23 -0.28 -7.97
CA PHE A 162 15.51 1.00 -8.14
C PHE A 162 16.28 2.15 -7.49
N VAL A 163 16.83 1.95 -6.29
CA VAL A 163 17.63 2.95 -5.57
C VAL A 163 18.86 3.30 -6.40
N THR A 164 19.61 2.27 -6.82
CA THR A 164 20.84 2.46 -7.61
C THR A 164 20.56 3.22 -8.90
N LEU A 165 19.49 2.88 -9.63
CA LEU A 165 19.14 3.58 -10.86
C LEU A 165 18.68 5.02 -10.61
N ALA A 166 17.93 5.28 -9.55
CA ALA A 166 17.52 6.64 -9.20
C ALA A 166 18.74 7.52 -8.92
N GLU A 167 19.71 7.01 -8.17
CA GLU A 167 20.97 7.72 -7.87
C GLU A 167 21.80 7.97 -9.14
N LEU A 168 21.91 6.98 -10.03
CA LEU A 168 22.62 7.12 -11.31
C LEU A 168 21.98 8.17 -12.23
N LEU A 169 20.65 8.15 -12.34
CA LEU A 169 19.92 9.13 -13.15
C LEU A 169 20.08 10.54 -12.59
N ARG A 170 19.99 10.70 -11.27
CA ARG A 170 20.22 11.99 -10.61
C ARG A 170 21.62 12.53 -10.84
N ALA A 171 22.64 11.70 -10.63
CA ALA A 171 24.04 12.07 -10.86
C ALA A 171 24.26 12.52 -12.31
N ARG A 172 23.62 11.84 -13.28
CA ARG A 172 23.72 12.18 -14.70
C ARG A 172 22.96 13.46 -15.09
N LEU A 173 21.91 13.80 -14.37
CA LEU A 173 21.09 14.98 -14.63
C LEU A 173 21.51 16.20 -13.81
N GLY A 174 22.46 16.05 -12.89
CA GLY A 174 22.85 17.11 -11.96
C GLY A 174 21.74 17.46 -10.96
N THR A 175 20.74 16.60 -10.80
CA THR A 175 19.64 16.80 -9.86
C THR A 175 20.05 16.23 -8.50
N SER A 176 20.18 17.08 -7.49
CA SER A 176 20.39 16.63 -6.12
C SER A 176 19.07 16.07 -5.57
N ARG A 177 19.15 15.10 -4.66
CA ARG A 177 18.00 14.52 -3.98
C ARG A 177 17.27 15.63 -3.22
N GLU A 178 16.09 16.04 -3.69
CA GLU A 178 15.14 16.73 -2.81
C GLU A 178 14.77 15.70 -1.73
N GLU A 179 15.07 16.03 -0.48
CA GLU A 179 14.76 15.16 0.64
C GLU A 179 13.27 14.81 0.61
N PRO A 180 12.89 13.54 0.84
CA PRO A 180 11.49 13.19 0.90
C PRO A 180 10.85 14.04 2.00
N VAL A 181 9.76 14.73 1.66
CA VAL A 181 8.85 15.31 2.66
C VAL A 181 8.49 14.15 3.60
N GLU A 182 9.01 14.23 4.82
CA GLU A 182 8.69 13.35 5.93
C GLU A 182 7.17 13.28 6.00
N ALA A 183 6.61 12.16 5.55
CA ALA A 183 5.24 11.83 5.87
C ALA A 183 5.25 11.61 7.38
N ASP A 184 4.69 12.58 8.11
CA ASP A 184 4.49 12.62 9.55
C ASP A 184 4.43 11.20 10.15
N ALA A 185 5.58 10.75 10.64
CA ALA A 185 5.68 9.69 11.62
C ALA A 185 5.58 10.32 13.02
N GLN A 186 4.53 11.12 13.23
CA GLN A 186 4.15 11.63 14.54
C GLN A 186 2.64 11.48 14.69
N GLY A 187 2.23 10.40 15.35
CA GLY A 187 0.82 10.12 15.58
C GLY A 187 0.47 8.81 16.27
N GLU A 188 1.42 7.98 16.70
CA GLU A 188 1.12 6.85 17.59
C GLU A 188 2.21 6.69 18.67
N ALA A 189 2.21 7.63 19.61
CA ALA A 189 2.75 7.43 20.95
C ALA A 189 1.98 8.31 21.94
N SER A 190 0.64 8.17 21.96
CA SER A 190 -0.11 8.48 23.18
C SER A 190 -0.11 7.22 24.02
N GLU A 191 0.97 7.06 24.79
CA GLU A 191 0.96 6.25 26.01
C GLU A 191 -0.27 6.64 26.82
N VAL A 192 -1.22 5.72 26.90
CA VAL A 192 -2.23 5.71 27.97
C VAL A 192 -1.45 5.57 29.27
N SER A 193 -1.20 6.71 29.91
CA SER A 193 -0.84 6.80 31.32
C SER A 193 -2.00 6.26 32.16
N LEU A 194 -2.10 4.93 32.24
CA LEU A 194 -2.81 4.25 33.31
C LEU A 194 -1.91 4.35 34.54
N GLN A 195 -2.15 5.39 35.33
CA GLN A 195 -1.63 5.52 36.68
C GLN A 195 -1.98 4.25 37.47
N ARG A 196 -0.93 3.51 37.82
CA ARG A 196 -0.95 2.51 38.89
C ARG A 196 -1.07 3.23 40.22
N THR A 197 -2.29 3.34 40.72
CA THR A 197 -2.68 3.47 42.14
C THR A 197 -4.09 2.86 42.17
N SER A 198 -4.46 1.82 42.90
CA SER A 198 -4.06 1.38 44.23
C SER A 198 -4.42 -0.11 44.39
N GLU A 199 -3.81 -0.73 45.39
CA GLU A 199 -3.86 -2.14 45.77
C GLU A 199 -5.28 -2.70 46.03
N PRO A 200 -5.55 -3.98 45.71
CA PRO A 200 -6.76 -4.67 46.15
C PRO A 200 -6.43 -5.44 47.43
N GLY A 201 -6.61 -4.81 48.59
CA GLY A 201 -6.18 -5.43 49.85
C GLY A 201 -6.86 -4.94 51.13
N ASP A 202 -7.98 -4.21 51.07
CA ASP A 202 -8.59 -3.67 52.30
C ASP A 202 -10.11 -3.40 52.17
N LEU A 203 -10.86 -4.38 51.66
CA LEU A 203 -12.33 -4.32 51.62
C LEU A 203 -13.05 -5.52 52.25
N ILE A 204 -12.33 -6.34 53.03
CA ILE A 204 -12.92 -7.47 53.78
C ILE A 204 -12.96 -7.20 55.30
N ASP A 205 -12.20 -6.23 55.83
CA ASP A 205 -12.20 -5.92 57.28
C ASP A 205 -13.25 -4.89 57.73
N LYS A 206 -14.09 -4.37 56.82
CA LYS A 206 -15.16 -3.40 57.14
C LYS A 206 -16.58 -3.99 57.21
N LEU A 207 -16.72 -5.32 57.11
CA LEU A 207 -18.01 -6.02 57.22
C LEU A 207 -18.16 -6.87 58.50
N VAL A 208 -17.23 -6.76 59.46
CA VAL A 208 -17.25 -7.53 60.72
C VAL A 208 -17.40 -6.64 61.99
N SER A 209 -17.51 -5.31 61.87
CA SER A 209 -17.50 -4.40 63.04
C SER A 209 -18.84 -3.72 63.40
N GLU A 210 -19.95 -3.95 62.68
CA GLU A 210 -21.24 -3.30 62.99
C GLU A 210 -22.42 -4.29 63.10
N GLY A 211 -22.22 -5.39 63.81
CA GLY A 211 -23.24 -6.42 64.00
C GLY A 211 -23.14 -7.16 65.32
N GLY A 212 -23.06 -6.45 66.44
CA GLY A 212 -23.03 -7.09 67.76
C GLY A 212 -23.35 -6.14 68.90
N SER A 213 -24.63 -5.96 69.23
CA SER A 213 -25.17 -6.06 70.59
C SER A 213 -26.60 -5.52 70.63
N GLN A 214 -27.61 -6.41 70.68
CA GLN A 214 -28.92 -6.15 71.31
C GLN A 214 -29.75 -7.44 71.48
N HIS A 215 -29.43 -8.21 72.52
CA HIS A 215 -30.28 -9.08 73.36
C HIS A 215 -29.31 -9.76 74.35
N ALA A 216 -29.53 -9.91 75.66
CA ALA A 216 -30.62 -9.63 76.56
C ALA A 216 -30.08 -9.81 77.99
N ALA A 217 -30.56 -9.03 78.95
CA ALA A 217 -30.77 -9.36 80.37
C ALA A 217 -31.37 -8.14 81.08
#